data_AF-A0A968T817-F1
#
_entry.id   AF-A0A968T817-F1
#
_cell.length_a   1.000
_cell.length_b   1.000
_cell.length_c   1.000
_cell.angle_alpha   90.00
_cell.angle_beta   90.00
_cell.angle_gamma   90.00
#
_symmetry.space_group_name_H-M   'P 1'
#
loop_
_entity.id
_entity.type
_entity.pdbx_description
1 polymer ?
#
loop_
_entity_poly.entity_id
_entity_poly.type
_entity_poly.pdbx_seq_one_letter_code
_entity_poly.pdbx_strand_id
1 'polypeptide(L)'
;NYRAYQEGPVTFRYILWPHGNFNAGKNSELAIGYSQPLIVKAASEESLVSGGITPDNPAVIVTTIKPADDGKDIMLVLFNSSASDVTTRLKSAKSIGIFT
;
A
#
# COMPACT_ATOMS: atom_id res chain seq x y z
N ASN A 1 25.12 -1.60 -14.84
CA ASN A 1 26.07 -0.78 -15.64
C ASN A 1 25.39 0.56 -15.90
N TYR A 2 25.61 1.55 -15.04
CA TYR A 2 24.98 2.87 -15.15
C TYR A 2 26.11 3.91 -15.20
N ARG A 3 26.12 4.79 -16.20
CA ARG A 3 27.17 5.80 -16.34
C ARG A 3 27.11 6.75 -15.14
N ALA A 4 28.24 7.02 -14.50
CA ALA A 4 28.33 7.82 -13.27
C ALA A 4 27.85 9.28 -13.44
N TYR A 5 27.72 9.74 -14.68
CA TYR A 5 27.33 11.11 -15.01
C TYR A 5 25.86 11.13 -15.42
N GLN A 6 24.98 11.41 -14.46
CA GLN A 6 23.62 11.87 -14.74
C GLN A 6 23.67 13.40 -14.89
N GLU A 7 23.78 13.87 -16.13
CA GLU A 7 23.71 15.30 -16.43
C GLU A 7 22.26 15.79 -16.44
N GLY A 8 22.05 17.05 -16.07
CA GLY A 8 20.73 17.69 -16.05
C GLY A 8 20.13 17.84 -14.64
N PRO A 9 19.02 18.59 -14.52
CA PRO A 9 18.36 18.82 -13.23
C PRO A 9 17.69 17.55 -12.69
N VAL A 10 17.89 17.27 -11.41
CA VAL A 10 17.31 16.10 -10.71
C VAL A 10 16.52 16.57 -9.50
N THR A 11 15.32 16.01 -9.32
CA THR A 11 14.49 16.26 -8.13
C THR A 11 14.56 15.05 -7.20
N PHE A 12 14.98 15.27 -5.95
CA PHE A 12 14.93 14.27 -4.89
C PHE A 12 13.75 14.53 -3.97
N ARG A 13 12.99 13.48 -3.64
CA ARG A 13 11.90 13.53 -2.65
C ARG A 13 12.20 12.52 -1.55
N TYR A 14 12.19 12.98 -0.31
CA TYR A 14 12.46 12.16 0.85
C TYR A 14 11.59 12.62 2.02
N ILE A 15 11.43 11.74 2.99
CA ILE A 15 10.75 12.01 4.25
C ILE A 15 11.65 11.54 5.39
N LEU A 16 11.58 12.24 6.52
CA LEU A 16 12.11 11.75 7.79
C LEU A 16 10.94 11.66 8.75
N TRP A 17 10.71 10.47 9.30
CA TRP A 17 9.60 10.20 10.19
C TRP A 17 10.13 9.78 11.56
N PRO A 18 10.11 10.68 12.57
CA PRO A 18 10.39 10.30 13.94
C PRO A 18 9.37 9.26 14.40
N HIS A 19 9.86 8.17 14.97
CA HIS A 19 9.02 7.14 15.56
C HIS A 19 9.47 6.85 17.00
N GLY A 20 8.56 6.30 17.80
CA GLY A 20 8.89 5.79 19.13
C GLY A 20 9.59 4.43 19.02
N ASN A 21 9.10 3.44 19.77
CA ASN A 21 9.58 2.07 19.62
C ASN A 21 9.51 1.62 18.16
N PHE A 22 10.56 0.92 17.72
CA PHE A 22 10.64 0.45 16.34
C PHE A 22 9.46 -0.47 16.00
N ASN A 23 8.75 -0.12 14.92
CA ASN A 23 7.67 -0.91 14.36
C ASN A 23 7.86 -0.98 12.84
N ALA A 24 8.45 -2.08 12.37
CA ALA A 24 8.78 -2.27 10.95
C ALA A 24 7.56 -2.14 10.04
N GLY A 25 6.41 -2.66 10.48
CA GLY A 25 5.16 -2.64 9.73
C GLY A 25 4.66 -1.22 9.51
N LYS A 26 4.51 -0.46 10.60
CA LYS A 26 4.07 0.93 10.55
C LYS A 26 5.02 1.84 9.78
N ASN A 27 6.32 1.64 9.93
CA ASN A 27 7.32 2.42 9.19
C ASN A 27 7.26 2.15 7.68
N SER A 28 7.09 0.88 7.30
CA SER A 28 6.99 0.49 5.88
C SER A 28 5.68 0.97 5.26
N GLU A 29 4.55 0.84 5.97
CA GLU A 29 3.25 1.35 5.53
C GLU A 29 3.28 2.87 5.30
N LEU A 30 3.88 3.62 6.23
CA LEU A 30 4.06 5.07 6.06
C LEU A 30 4.92 5.41 4.84
N ALA A 31 6.07 4.76 4.67
CA ALA A 31 6.95 5.01 3.54
C ALA A 31 6.27 4.72 2.19
N ILE A 32 5.49 3.63 2.11
CA ILE A 32 4.68 3.30 0.93
C ILE A 32 3.62 4.38 0.72
N GLY A 33 2.87 4.76 1.75
CA GLY A 33 1.81 5.77 1.67
C GLY A 33 2.33 7.13 1.21
N TYR A 34 3.47 7.60 1.74
CA TYR A 34 4.10 8.85 1.29
C TYR A 34 4.62 8.80 -0.14
N SER A 35 4.86 7.61 -0.68
CA SER A 35 5.29 7.41 -2.07
C SER A 35 4.10 7.33 -3.04
N GLN A 36 2.87 7.24 -2.52
CA GLN A 36 1.65 7.16 -3.33
C GLN A 36 0.95 8.53 -3.38
N PRO A 37 0.69 9.06 -4.57
CA PRO A 37 -0.07 10.32 -4.69
C PRO A 37 -1.53 10.09 -4.30
N LEU A 38 -2.17 11.13 -3.75
CA LEU A 38 -3.61 11.13 -3.55
C LEU A 38 -4.31 11.15 -4.91
N ILE A 39 -5.31 10.27 -5.07
CA ILE A 39 -6.18 10.24 -6.25
C ILE A 39 -7.42 11.08 -5.94
N VAL A 40 -7.69 12.08 -6.78
CA VAL A 40 -8.85 12.97 -6.63
C VAL A 40 -9.85 12.75 -7.77
N LYS A 41 -11.15 12.80 -7.45
CA LYS A 41 -12.27 12.72 -8.40
C LYS A 41 -13.29 13.81 -8.06
N ALA A 42 -13.94 14.38 -9.07
CA ALA A 42 -15.07 15.28 -8.85
C ALA A 42 -16.19 14.58 -8.07
N ALA A 43 -16.88 15.31 -7.20
CA ALA A 43 -18.01 14.77 -6.47
C ALA A 43 -19.11 14.31 -7.44
N SER A 44 -19.68 13.13 -7.19
CA SER A 44 -20.84 12.59 -7.87
C SER A 44 -21.88 12.16 -6.82
N GLU A 45 -23.12 11.93 -7.25
CA GLU A 45 -24.17 11.35 -6.39
C GLU A 45 -23.93 9.85 -6.12
N GLU A 46 -22.87 9.26 -6.68
CA GLU A 46 -22.48 7.88 -6.41
C GLU A 46 -22.03 7.76 -4.95
N SER A 47 -22.58 6.75 -4.25
CA SER A 47 -22.17 6.46 -2.88
C SER A 47 -20.67 6.19 -2.81
N LEU A 48 -20.00 6.81 -1.84
CA LEU A 48 -18.62 6.47 -1.51
C LEU A 48 -18.58 5.01 -1.06
N VAL A 49 -18.01 4.14 -1.89
CA VAL A 49 -17.70 2.78 -1.46
C VAL A 49 -16.54 2.89 -0.48
N SER A 50 -16.78 2.61 0.80
CA SER A 50 -15.72 2.35 1.75
C SER A 50 -15.07 1.01 1.36
N GLY A 51 -14.11 1.08 0.43
CA GLY A 51 -13.33 -0.08 0.00
C GLY A 51 -12.12 -0.30 0.91
N GLY A 52 -11.70 -1.54 1.07
CA GLY A 52 -10.44 -1.87 1.72
C GLY A 52 -10.36 -3.32 2.16
N ILE A 53 -9.14 -3.87 2.11
CA ILE A 53 -8.80 -5.15 2.71
C ILE A 53 -7.63 -4.88 3.64
N THR A 54 -7.85 -5.13 4.92
CA THR A 54 -6.90 -4.77 5.97
C THR A 54 -6.54 -6.00 6.78
N PRO A 55 -5.24 -6.35 6.87
CA PRO A 55 -4.76 -7.33 7.85
C PRO A 55 -5.01 -6.84 9.27
N ASP A 56 -5.41 -7.72 10.18
CA ASP A 56 -5.56 -7.39 11.60
C ASP A 56 -4.24 -7.37 12.38
N ASN A 57 -3.14 -7.83 11.76
CA ASN A 57 -1.82 -7.84 12.34
C ASN A 57 -0.96 -6.72 11.73
N PRO A 58 -0.46 -5.75 12.52
CA PRO A 58 0.28 -4.60 12.01
C PRO A 58 1.65 -4.96 11.41
N ALA A 59 2.15 -6.19 11.63
CA ALA A 59 3.37 -6.66 10.96
C ALA A 59 3.13 -7.05 9.49
N VAL A 60 1.87 -7.31 9.10
CA VAL A 60 1.50 -7.73 7.75
C VAL A 60 0.94 -6.55 6.96
N ILE A 61 1.50 -6.31 5.79
CA ILE A 61 1.16 -5.17 4.91
C ILE A 61 0.63 -5.70 3.58
N VAL A 62 -0.43 -5.08 3.06
CA VAL A 62 -0.87 -5.29 1.68
C VAL A 62 -0.05 -4.37 0.77
N THR A 63 0.80 -4.95 -0.06
CA THR A 63 1.69 -4.18 -0.96
C THR A 63 1.11 -4.05 -2.37
N THR A 64 0.18 -4.92 -2.73
CA THR A 64 -0.49 -4.89 -4.03
C THR A 64 -1.90 -5.42 -3.90
N ILE A 65 -2.83 -4.74 -4.58
CA ILE A 65 -4.18 -5.20 -4.86
C ILE A 65 -4.35 -5.05 -6.36
N LYS A 66 -4.60 -6.15 -7.06
CA LYS A 66 -4.92 -6.13 -8.49
C LYS A 66 -6.01 -7.16 -8.80
N PRO A 67 -6.74 -7.04 -9.92
CA PRO A 67 -7.53 -8.14 -10.43
C PRO A 67 -6.65 -9.39 -10.64
N ALA A 68 -7.23 -10.56 -10.38
CA ALA A 68 -6.66 -11.82 -10.84
C ALA A 68 -6.59 -11.84 -12.37
N ASP A 69 -5.76 -12.70 -12.94
CA ASP A 69 -5.48 -12.69 -14.38
C ASP A 69 -6.72 -13.01 -15.23
N ASP A 70 -7.72 -13.71 -14.66
CA ASP A 70 -9.01 -13.99 -15.29
C ASP A 70 -10.08 -12.90 -15.05
N GLY A 71 -9.76 -11.87 -14.27
CA GLY A 71 -10.62 -10.75 -13.92
C GLY A 71 -11.78 -11.09 -12.98
N LYS A 72 -11.88 -12.32 -12.47
CA LYS A 72 -13.02 -12.78 -11.66
C LYS A 72 -12.80 -12.61 -10.16
N ASP A 73 -11.53 -12.58 -9.76
CA ASP A 73 -11.11 -12.43 -8.39
C ASP A 73 -10.13 -11.27 -8.22
N ILE A 74 -9.68 -11.07 -6.99
CA ILE A 74 -8.62 -10.13 -6.65
C ILE A 74 -7.40 -10.90 -6.15
N MET A 75 -6.22 -10.45 -6.58
CA MET A 75 -4.95 -10.92 -6.06
C MET A 75 -4.39 -9.91 -5.07
N LEU A 76 -4.00 -10.42 -3.89
CA LEU A 76 -3.33 -9.66 -2.85
C LEU A 76 -1.91 -10.16 -2.68
N VAL A 77 -0.96 -9.22 -2.61
CA VAL A 77 0.41 -9.52 -2.20
C VAL A 77 0.62 -9.01 -0.79
N LEU A 78 0.83 -9.95 0.14
CA LEU A 78 1.09 -9.66 1.55
C LEU A 78 2.59 -9.72 1.84
N PHE A 79 3.05 -8.82 2.69
CA PHE A 79 4.43 -8.79 3.19
C PHE A 79 4.45 -8.80 4.71
N ASN A 80 5.17 -9.74 5.32
CA ASN A 80 5.47 -9.74 6.75
C ASN A 80 6.76 -8.95 6.99
N SER A 81 6.63 -7.82 7.67
CA SER A 81 7.75 -6.91 8.00
C SER A 81 8.51 -7.30 9.27
N SER A 82 8.06 -8.32 10.00
CA SER A 82 8.72 -8.79 11.21
C SER A 82 9.77 -9.87 10.94
N ALA A 83 10.62 -10.12 11.94
CA ALA A 83 11.67 -11.14 11.87
C ALA A 83 11.19 -12.57 12.21
N SER A 84 9.91 -12.73 12.54
CA SER A 84 9.32 -13.99 12.97
C SER A 84 8.04 -14.30 12.20
N ASP A 85 7.62 -15.55 12.22
CA ASP A 85 6.31 -15.92 11.70
C ASP A 85 5.19 -15.22 12.47
N VAL A 86 4.15 -14.81 11.74
CA VAL A 86 2.98 -14.15 12.31
C VAL A 86 1.71 -14.70 11.66
N THR A 87 0.65 -14.73 12.45
CA THR A 87 -0.70 -15.01 11.95
C THR A 87 -1.46 -13.70 11.77
N THR A 88 -2.26 -13.61 10.70
CA THR A 88 -3.20 -12.52 10.50
C THR A 88 -4.49 -13.02 9.89
N ARG A 89 -5.58 -12.28 10.13
CA ARG A 89 -6.84 -12.36 9.38
C ARG A 89 -7.00 -11.11 8.53
N LEU A 90 -7.55 -11.31 7.33
CA LEU A 90 -7.96 -10.21 6.47
C LEU A 90 -9.38 -9.80 6.81
N LYS A 91 -9.59 -8.51 7.06
CA LYS A 91 -10.90 -7.88 7.16
C LYS A 91 -11.19 -7.19 5.85
N SER A 92 -12.31 -7.50 5.21
CA SER A 92 -12.80 -6.79 4.04
C SER A 92 -13.95 -5.87 4.41
N ALA A 93 -14.05 -4.74 3.71
CA ALA A 93 -15.30 -4.02 3.64
C ALA A 93 -16.37 -4.85 2.90
N LYS A 94 -17.64 -4.53 3.14
CA LYS A 94 -18.81 -5.27 2.63
C LYS A 94 -18.86 -5.37 1.09
N SER A 95 -18.15 -4.48 0.39
CA SER A 95 -17.92 -4.52 -1.05
C SER A 95 -16.49 -4.10 -1.34
N ILE A 96 -15.76 -4.94 -2.08
CA ILE A 96 -14.49 -4.57 -2.72
C ILE A 96 -14.84 -4.39 -4.19
N GLY A 97 -14.86 -3.14 -4.66
CA GLY A 97 -15.10 -2.87 -6.07
C GLY A 97 -14.01 -3.54 -6.90
N ILE A 98 -14.40 -4.39 -7.86
CA ILE A 98 -13.48 -4.86 -8.90
C ILE A 98 -13.33 -3.69 -9.87
N PHE A 99 -12.20 -3.00 -9.80
CA PHE A 99 -11.87 -1.95 -10.77
C PHE A 99 -11.79 -2.60 -12.16
N THR A 100 -12.75 -2.27 -13.03
CA THR A 100 -12.79 -2.71 -14.44
C THR A 100 -12.53 -1.50 -15.34
#